data_AF-D1AP63-F1
#
_entry.id   AF-D1AP63-F1
#
_cell.length_a   1.000
_cell.length_b   1.000
_cell.length_c   1.000
_cell.angle_alpha   90.00
_cell.angle_beta   90.00
_cell.angle_gamma   90.00
#
_symmetry.space_group_name_H-M   'P 1'
#
loop_
_entity.id
_entity.type
_entity.pdbx_description
1 polymer ?
#
loop_
_entity_poly.entity_id
_entity_poly.type
_entity_poly.pdbx_seq_one_letter_code
_entity_poly.pdbx_strand_id
1 'polypeptide(L)'
;MISINSLQKEIHKNAVSHGWWDSKREFGTLIALCHSELSEALEENRKGIPINQTYYTESGKMEGVPSELADTVIRIMDICEYYGIDLEKVILEKHEYNKNREFKHGNKKF
;
A
#
# COMPACT_ATOMS: atom_id res chain seq x y z
N MET A 1 2.12 9.43 18.65
CA MET A 1 1.52 8.59 17.59
C MET A 1 2.01 9.14 16.26
N ILE A 2 2.55 8.30 15.37
CA ILE A 2 3.08 8.76 14.06
C ILE A 2 1.89 9.00 13.12
N SER A 3 1.87 10.13 12.40
CA SER A 3 0.82 10.42 11.41
C SER A 3 1.09 9.69 10.10
N ILE A 4 0.06 9.50 9.25
CA ILE A 4 0.24 8.89 7.92
C ILE A 4 1.24 9.71 7.08
N ASN A 5 1.15 11.04 7.14
CA ASN A 5 2.09 11.92 6.43
C ASN A 5 3.53 11.76 6.92
N SER A 6 3.72 11.58 8.22
CA SER A 6 5.06 11.39 8.79
C SER A 6 5.66 10.04 8.40
N LEU A 7 4.84 8.98 8.42
CA LEU A 7 5.24 7.64 7.99
C LEU A 7 5.56 7.59 6.49
N GLN A 8 4.75 8.25 5.66
CA GLN A 8 4.98 8.38 4.22
C GLN A 8 6.39 8.92 3.91
N LYS A 9 6.80 10.00 4.60
CA LYS A 9 8.13 10.61 4.44
C LYS A 9 9.25 9.67 4.85
N GLU A 10 9.06 8.93 5.94
CA GLU A 10 10.03 7.94 6.43
C GLU A 10 10.22 6.80 5.43
N ILE A 11 9.11 6.25 4.90
CA ILE A 11 9.12 5.20 3.87
C ILE A 11 9.87 5.66 2.62
N HIS A 12 9.54 6.85 2.11
CA HIS A 12 10.20 7.37 0.91
C HIS A 12 11.69 7.62 1.13
N LYS A 13 12.06 8.19 2.30
CA LYS A 13 13.47 8.36 2.67
C LYS A 13 14.21 7.03 2.68
N ASN A 14 13.59 5.97 3.22
CA ASN A 14 14.16 4.62 3.21
C ASN A 14 14.28 4.07 1.78
N ALA A 15 13.29 4.29 0.91
CA ALA A 15 13.35 3.86 -0.48
C ALA A 15 14.50 4.55 -1.23
N VAL A 16 14.67 5.86 -1.04
CA VAL A 16 15.79 6.63 -1.62
C VAL A 16 17.13 6.14 -1.09
N SER A 17 17.28 5.89 0.21
CA SER A 17 18.55 5.41 0.78
C SER A 17 18.97 4.03 0.27
N HIS A 18 18.03 3.24 -0.23
CA HIS A 18 18.27 1.93 -0.82
C HIS A 18 18.36 1.96 -2.36
N GLY A 19 18.45 3.16 -2.97
CA GLY A 19 18.68 3.32 -4.41
C GLY A 19 17.46 3.09 -5.31
N TRP A 20 16.26 2.91 -4.74
CA TRP A 20 15.05 2.65 -5.52
C TRP A 20 14.64 3.83 -6.43
N TRP A 21 15.20 5.01 -6.19
CA TRP A 21 14.94 6.24 -6.93
C TRP A 21 16.18 6.81 -7.63
N ASP A 22 17.28 6.03 -7.74
CA ASP A 22 18.49 6.43 -8.49
C ASP A 22 18.22 6.63 -9.98
N SER A 23 17.18 5.97 -10.49
CA SER A 23 16.65 6.18 -11.83
C SER A 23 15.15 6.46 -11.78
N LYS A 24 14.69 7.35 -12.67
CA LYS A 24 13.28 7.64 -12.80
C LYS A 24 12.54 6.41 -13.33
N ARG A 25 11.48 6.00 -12.64
CA ARG A 25 10.54 4.98 -13.08
C ARG A 25 9.32 5.63 -13.73
N GLU A 26 8.79 5.02 -14.78
CA GLU A 26 7.53 5.44 -15.39
C GLU A 26 6.36 5.20 -14.42
N PHE A 27 5.35 6.07 -14.46
CA PHE A 27 4.21 5.95 -13.54
C PHE A 27 3.50 4.59 -13.67
N GLY A 28 3.35 4.09 -14.91
CA GLY A 28 2.77 2.76 -15.16
C GLY A 28 3.56 1.62 -14.50
N THR A 29 4.89 1.73 -14.41
CA THR A 29 5.73 0.76 -13.70
C THR A 29 5.49 0.80 -12.20
N LEU A 30 5.35 1.99 -11.61
CA LEU A 30 5.04 2.15 -10.19
C LEU A 30 3.67 1.53 -9.87
N ILE A 31 2.67 1.71 -10.74
CA ILE A 31 1.35 1.07 -10.59
C ILE A 31 1.47 -0.45 -10.71
N ALA A 32 2.20 -0.98 -11.68
CA ALA A 32 2.40 -2.42 -11.85
C ALA A 32 3.05 -3.07 -10.63
N LEU A 33 3.96 -2.36 -9.95
CA LEU A 33 4.55 -2.81 -8.70
C LEU A 33 3.53 -2.89 -7.55
N CYS A 34 2.56 -2.00 -7.45
CA CYS A 34 1.45 -2.17 -6.49
C CYS A 34 0.58 -3.39 -6.84
N HIS A 35 0.38 -3.67 -8.12
CA HIS A 35 -0.35 -4.86 -8.56
C HIS A 35 0.37 -6.17 -8.24
N SER A 36 1.71 -6.19 -8.21
CA SER A 36 2.46 -7.39 -7.82
C SER A 36 2.22 -7.72 -6.35
N GLU A 37 2.26 -6.75 -5.43
CA GLU A 37 1.96 -6.96 -4.00
C GLU A 37 0.53 -7.52 -3.79
N LEU A 38 -0.45 -6.98 -4.53
CA LEU A 38 -1.81 -7.52 -4.50
C LEU A 38 -1.91 -8.95 -5.05
N SER A 39 -1.03 -9.31 -5.98
CA SER A 39 -0.94 -10.67 -6.51
C SER A 39 -0.28 -11.61 -5.49
N GLU A 40 0.74 -11.15 -4.78
CA GLU A 40 1.38 -11.85 -3.65
C GLU A 40 0.37 -12.10 -2.53
N ALA A 41 -0.49 -11.13 -2.20
CA ALA A 41 -1.59 -11.31 -1.25
C ALA A 41 -2.56 -12.45 -1.68
N LEU A 42 -2.83 -12.56 -2.99
CA LEU A 42 -3.65 -13.65 -3.51
C LEU A 42 -2.93 -14.99 -3.45
N GLU A 43 -1.62 -15.02 -3.64
CA GLU A 43 -0.79 -16.21 -3.48
C GLU A 43 -0.73 -16.68 -2.02
N GLU A 44 -0.54 -15.77 -1.07
CA GLU A 44 -0.60 -16.07 0.37
C GLU A 44 -1.93 -16.69 0.77
N ASN A 45 -3.05 -16.16 0.26
CA ASN A 45 -4.37 -16.70 0.54
C ASN A 45 -4.54 -18.17 0.06
N ARG A 46 -3.76 -18.62 -0.94
CA ARG A 46 -3.79 -20.01 -1.43
C ARG A 46 -3.03 -20.98 -0.52
N LYS A 47 -2.19 -20.48 0.40
CA LYS A 47 -1.43 -21.32 1.35
C LYS A 47 -2.30 -21.95 2.44
N GLY A 48 -3.59 -21.60 2.52
CA GLY A 48 -4.53 -22.16 3.51
C GLY A 48 -4.35 -21.60 4.94
N ILE A 49 -3.52 -20.57 5.09
CA ILE A 49 -3.37 -19.82 6.34
C ILE A 49 -4.55 -18.84 6.45
N PRO A 50 -5.14 -18.63 7.64
CA PRO A 50 -6.23 -17.68 7.79
C PRO A 50 -5.85 -16.26 7.33
N ILE A 51 -6.74 -15.63 6.56
CA ILE A 51 -6.49 -14.34 5.87
C ILE A 51 -6.04 -13.19 6.77
N ASN A 52 -6.34 -13.27 8.08
CA ASN A 52 -6.01 -12.24 9.07
C ASN A 52 -4.77 -12.60 9.93
N GLN A 53 -4.06 -13.68 9.62
CA GLN A 53 -2.86 -14.09 10.34
C GLN A 53 -1.59 -13.71 9.57
N THR A 54 -0.57 -13.35 10.34
CA THR A 54 0.81 -13.24 9.87
C THR A 54 1.66 -14.35 10.46
N TYR A 55 2.77 -14.67 9.80
CA TYR A 55 3.79 -15.58 10.29
C TYR A 55 5.18 -15.02 9.95
N TYR A 56 6.23 -15.65 10.47
CA TYR A 56 7.60 -15.22 10.25
C TYR A 56 8.41 -16.36 9.63
N THR A 57 9.18 -16.04 8.60
CA THR A 57 10.15 -16.95 8.00
C THR A 57 11.36 -17.17 8.91
N GLU A 58 12.23 -18.12 8.57
CA GLU A 58 13.49 -18.35 9.29
C GLU A 58 14.40 -17.11 9.33
N SER A 59 14.31 -16.23 8.32
CA SER A 59 15.04 -14.96 8.29
C SER A 59 14.36 -13.84 9.08
N GLY A 60 13.23 -14.10 9.72
CA GLY A 60 12.46 -13.12 10.48
C GLY A 60 11.62 -12.18 9.61
N LYS A 61 11.44 -12.45 8.30
CA LYS A 61 10.52 -11.68 7.45
C LYS A 61 9.08 -12.03 7.82
N MET A 62 8.26 -11.01 8.07
CA MET A 62 6.81 -11.17 8.24
C MET A 62 6.17 -11.51 6.89
N GLU A 63 5.30 -12.51 6.87
CA GLU A 63 4.54 -12.96 5.69
C GLU A 63 3.06 -13.18 6.05
N GLY A 64 2.27 -13.48 5.03
CA GLY A 64 0.81 -13.64 5.10
C GLY A 64 0.09 -12.50 4.40
N VAL A 65 -1.20 -12.71 4.10
CA VAL A 65 -2.04 -11.71 3.41
C VAL A 65 -1.96 -10.31 4.04
N PRO A 66 -1.96 -10.15 5.39
CA PRO A 66 -1.81 -8.82 5.98
C PRO A 66 -0.47 -8.14 5.67
N SER A 67 0.61 -8.90 5.48
CA SER A 67 1.93 -8.37 5.12
C SER A 67 1.90 -7.79 3.70
N GLU A 68 1.40 -8.54 2.73
CA GLU A 68 1.36 -8.13 1.33
C GLU A 68 0.41 -6.93 1.09
N LEU A 69 -0.69 -6.87 1.85
CA LEU A 69 -1.55 -5.68 1.87
C LEU A 69 -0.84 -4.46 2.46
N ALA A 70 0.00 -4.65 3.48
CA ALA A 70 0.82 -3.58 4.03
C ALA A 70 1.89 -3.11 3.01
N ASP A 71 2.54 -4.03 2.30
CA ASP A 71 3.51 -3.71 1.26
C ASP A 71 2.87 -2.91 0.12
N THR A 72 1.63 -3.25 -0.25
CA THR A 72 0.83 -2.45 -1.20
C THR A 72 0.64 -1.00 -0.71
N VAL A 73 0.29 -0.81 0.56
CA VAL A 73 0.10 0.53 1.17
C VAL A 73 1.42 1.29 1.23
N ILE A 74 2.52 0.63 1.59
CA ILE A 74 3.87 1.21 1.65
C ILE A 74 4.30 1.69 0.26
N ARG A 75 4.05 0.92 -0.80
CA ARG A 75 4.32 1.36 -2.18
C ARG A 75 3.50 2.60 -2.55
N ILE A 76 2.22 2.65 -2.20
CA ILE A 76 1.37 3.83 -2.45
C ILE A 76 1.90 5.04 -1.70
N MET A 77 2.34 4.88 -0.44
CA MET A 77 2.96 5.96 0.33
C MET A 77 4.23 6.48 -0.34
N ASP A 78 5.14 5.60 -0.76
CA ASP A 78 6.37 5.97 -1.49
C ASP A 78 6.07 6.75 -2.77
N ILE A 79 5.09 6.27 -3.56
CA ILE A 79 4.60 6.95 -4.77
C ILE A 79 4.05 8.33 -4.42
N CYS A 80 3.21 8.43 -3.39
CA CYS A 80 2.62 9.69 -2.96
C CYS A 80 3.69 10.72 -2.57
N GLU A 81 4.69 10.34 -1.77
CA GLU A 81 5.76 11.26 -1.40
C GLU A 81 6.56 11.71 -2.63
N TYR A 82 6.92 10.77 -3.51
CA TYR A 82 7.66 11.08 -4.74
C TYR A 82 6.94 12.12 -5.62
N TYR A 83 5.60 12.05 -5.70
CA TYR A 83 4.79 13.00 -6.47
C TYR A 83 4.31 14.22 -5.66
N GLY A 84 4.72 14.38 -4.41
CA GLY A 84 4.30 15.51 -3.56
C GLY A 84 2.82 15.47 -3.15
N ILE A 85 2.23 14.27 -3.09
CA ILE A 85 0.85 14.03 -2.68
C ILE A 85 0.82 13.82 -1.16
N ASP A 86 0.09 14.65 -0.44
CA ASP A 86 -0.19 14.42 0.98
C ASP A 86 -1.29 13.36 1.14
N LEU A 87 -0.89 12.09 1.29
CA LEU A 87 -1.82 10.96 1.34
C LEU A 87 -2.80 11.06 2.51
N GLU A 88 -2.35 11.53 3.68
CA GLU A 88 -3.18 11.69 4.87
C GLU A 88 -4.33 12.66 4.60
N LYS A 89 -4.00 13.84 4.06
CA LYS A 89 -5.00 14.84 3.68
C LYS A 89 -5.99 14.31 2.64
N VAL A 90 -5.50 13.65 1.60
CA VAL A 90 -6.35 13.12 0.52
C VAL A 90 -7.26 12.00 1.02
N ILE A 91 -6.78 11.11 1.89
CA ILE A 91 -7.61 10.07 2.51
C ILE A 91 -8.71 10.69 3.34
N LEU A 92 -8.40 11.67 4.19
CA LEU A 92 -9.38 12.32 5.07
C LEU A 92 -10.47 13.02 4.25
N GLU A 93 -10.10 13.80 3.24
CA GLU A 93 -11.03 14.49 2.35
C GLU A 93 -11.91 13.48 1.58
N LYS A 94 -11.28 12.43 1.02
CA LYS A 94 -12.01 11.41 0.27
C LYS A 94 -12.96 10.60 1.14
N HIS A 95 -12.54 10.28 2.36
CA HIS A 95 -13.35 9.55 3.33
C HIS A 95 -14.56 10.38 3.76
N GLU A 96 -14.38 11.68 4.03
CA GLU A 96 -15.49 12.58 4.37
C GLU A 96 -16.52 12.68 3.24
N TYR A 97 -16.05 12.80 1.99
CA TYR A 97 -16.93 12.72 0.83
C TYR A 97 -17.68 11.37 0.75
N ASN A 98 -17.00 10.26 1.02
CA ASN A 98 -17.59 8.92 0.95
C ASN A 98 -18.66 8.65 2.03
N LYS A 99 -18.60 9.31 3.20
CA LYS A 99 -19.65 9.20 4.25
C LYS A 99 -21.03 9.67 3.76
N ASN A 100 -21.02 10.62 2.83
CA ASN A 100 -22.24 11.19 2.25
C ASN A 100 -22.73 10.43 1.00
N ARG A 101 -22.05 9.33 0.61
CA ARG A 101 -22.50 8.52 -0.53
C ARG A 101 -23.70 7.67 -0.15
N GLU A 102 -24.66 7.61 -1.07
CA GLU A 102 -25.79 6.69 -0.98
C GLU A 102 -25.31 5.24 -0.97
N PHE A 103 -26.09 4.37 -0.32
CA PHE A 103 -25.82 2.95 -0.22
C PHE A 103 -25.66 2.31 -1.61
N LYS A 104 -24.49 1.70 -1.87
CA LYS A 104 -24.13 1.06 -3.15
C LYS A 104 -24.27 1.97 -4.37
N HIS A 105 -23.84 3.23 -4.26
CA HIS A 105 -23.74 4.14 -5.40
C HIS A 105 -22.99 3.49 -6.58
N GLY A 106 -23.69 3.33 -7.72
CA GLY A 106 -23.14 2.79 -8.97
C GLY A 106 -23.44 1.31 -9.27
N ASN A 107 -24.22 0.59 -8.45
CA ASN A 107 -24.69 -0.79 -8.72
C ASN A 107 -23.59 -1.81 -9.13
N LYS A 108 -22.32 -1.56 -8.78
CA LYS A 108 -21.24 -2.50 -9.07
C LYS A 108 -21.38 -3.72 -8.16
N LYS A 109 -21.41 -4.91 -8.78
CA LYS A 109 -21.61 -6.20 -8.10
C LYS A 109 -20.35 -6.72 -7.41
N PHE A 110 -19.22 -6.07 -7.65
CA PHE A 110 -17.89 -6.43 -7.19
C PHE A 110 -17.13 -5.12 -6.94
#